data_AF-A0A1G7M549-F1
#
_entry.id   AF-A0A1G7M549-F1
#
_cell.length_a   1.000
_cell.length_b   1.000
_cell.length_c   1.000
_cell.angle_alpha   90.00
_cell.angle_beta   90.00
_cell.angle_gamma   90.00
#
_symmetry.space_group_name_H-M   'P 1'
#
loop_
_entity.id
_entity.type
_entity.pdbx_description
1 polymer ?
#
loop_
_entity_poly.entity_id
_entity_poly.type
_entity_poly.pdbx_seq_one_letter_code
_entity_poly.pdbx_strand_id
1 'polypeptide(L)' 'MKKATKKRVKRREWTKADIKELKVHSKARTPVTKISKMTKRSVGALRQKALHLGIGLGHQR' A
#
# COMPACT_ATOMS: atom_id res chain seq x y z
N MET A 1 33.72 8.46 7.53
CA MET A 1 32.64 8.59 6.52
C MET A 1 31.34 9.01 7.21
N LYS A 2 30.84 10.24 7.01
CA LYS A 2 29.56 10.70 7.58
C LYS A 2 28.40 10.01 6.86
N LYS A 3 27.69 9.08 7.51
CA LYS A 3 26.49 8.43 6.97
C LYS A 3 25.35 9.47 6.90
N ALA A 4 24.88 9.78 5.69
CA ALA A 4 23.71 10.63 5.51
C ALA A 4 22.49 10.00 6.21
N THR A 5 21.93 10.70 7.19
CA THR A 5 20.72 10.28 7.89
C THR A 5 19.54 10.45 6.93
N LYS A 6 18.98 9.33 6.45
CA LYS A 6 17.81 9.34 5.56
C LYS A 6 16.67 10.07 6.27
N LYS A 7 16.12 11.11 5.63
CA LYS A 7 14.91 11.81 6.12
C LYS A 7 13.80 10.77 6.35
N ARG A 8 13.28 10.71 7.57
CA ARG A 8 12.15 9.82 7.92
C ARG A 8 10.93 10.26 7.12
N VAL A 9 10.42 9.37 6.26
CA VAL A 9 9.17 9.59 5.54
C VAL A 9 8.04 9.70 6.55
N LYS A 10 7.33 10.83 6.57
CA LYS A 10 6.14 11.02 7.42
C LYS A 10 5.12 9.94 7.05
N ARG A 11 4.80 9.05 7.99
CA ARG A 11 3.82 7.99 7.76
C ARG A 11 2.45 8.63 7.61
N ARG A 12 1.84 8.46 6.44
CA ARG A 12 0.48 8.94 6.17
C ARG A 12 -0.51 7.94 6.79
N GLU A 13 -1.46 8.46 7.57
CA GLU A 13 -2.52 7.63 8.16
C GLU A 13 -3.39 6.99 7.07
N TRP A 14 -3.97 5.85 7.39
CA TRP A 14 -4.93 5.15 6.53
C TRP A 14 -6.32 5.68 6.83
N THR A 15 -6.96 6.29 5.85
CA THR A 15 -8.34 6.73 5.96
C THR A 15 -9.30 5.55 5.70
N LYS A 16 -10.57 5.70 6.10
CA LYS A 16 -11.61 4.70 5.79
C LYS A 16 -11.81 4.53 4.27
N ALA A 17 -11.67 5.62 3.50
CA ALA A 17 -11.74 5.60 2.05
C ALA A 17 -10.62 4.74 1.43
N ASP A 18 -9.38 4.94 1.90
CA ASP A 18 -8.23 4.13 1.45
C ASP A 18 -8.45 2.63 1.68
N ILE A 19 -9.04 2.26 2.82
CA ILE A 19 -9.32 0.86 3.16
C ILE A 19 -10.41 0.28 2.25
N LYS A 20 -11.45 1.07 1.94
CA LYS A 20 -12.52 0.65 1.03
C LYS A 20 -11.98 0.44 -0.38
N GLU A 21 -11.19 1.37 -0.88
CA GLU A 21 -10.51 1.26 -2.19
C GLU A 21 -9.59 0.03 -2.23
N LEU A 22 -8.78 -0.18 -1.18
CA LEU A 22 -7.88 -1.34 -1.10
C LEU A 22 -8.63 -2.67 -1.18
N LYS A 23 -9.80 -2.78 -0.53
CA LYS A 23 -10.67 -3.96 -0.60
C LYS A 23 -11.27 -4.16 -2.00
N VAL A 24 -11.70 -3.09 -2.66
CA VAL A 24 -12.22 -3.15 -4.05
C VAL A 24 -11.12 -3.63 -4.99
N HIS A 25 -9.92 -3.06 -4.88
CA HIS A 25 -8.76 -3.44 -5.69
C HIS A 25 -8.29 -4.89 -5.47
N SER A 26 -8.40 -5.39 -4.24
CA SER A 26 -8.14 -6.79 -3.88
C SER A 26 -9.12 -7.75 -4.56
N LYS A 27 -10.42 -7.41 -4.55
CA LYS A 27 -11.45 -8.19 -5.26
C LYS A 27 -11.24 -8.17 -6.77
N ALA A 28 -10.88 -7.02 -7.33
CA ALA A 28 -10.62 -6.84 -8.75
C ALA A 28 -9.27 -7.41 -9.23
N ARG A 29 -8.47 -8.04 -8.34
CA ARG A 29 -7.13 -8.61 -8.63
C ARG A 29 -6.21 -7.63 -9.36
N THR A 30 -6.32 -6.35 -8.99
CA THR A 30 -5.55 -5.29 -9.64
C THR A 30 -4.07 -5.39 -9.28
N PRO A 31 -3.14 -5.20 -10.23
CA PRO A 31 -1.71 -5.21 -9.95
C PRO A 31 -1.33 -4.15 -8.92
N VAL A 32 -0.53 -4.52 -7.92
CA VAL A 32 -0.13 -3.64 -6.82
C VAL A 32 0.64 -2.41 -7.33
N THR A 33 1.36 -2.55 -8.44
CA THR A 33 2.06 -1.45 -9.12
C THR A 33 1.09 -0.37 -9.64
N LYS A 34 -0.08 -0.76 -10.15
CA LYS A 34 -1.12 0.19 -10.58
C LYS A 34 -1.75 0.88 -9.37
N ILE A 35 -2.08 0.13 -8.32
CA ILE A 35 -2.64 0.71 -7.07
C ILE A 35 -1.66 1.72 -6.47
N SER A 36 -0.37 1.38 -6.42
CA SER A 36 0.69 2.25 -5.89
C SER A 36 0.75 3.60 -6.61
N LYS A 37 0.59 3.59 -7.94
CA LYS A 37 0.54 4.82 -8.77
C LYS A 37 -0.72 5.64 -8.50
N MET A 38 -1.89 4.99 -8.40
CA MET A 38 -3.17 5.65 -8.17
C MET A 38 -3.28 6.27 -6.77
N THR A 39 -2.96 5.50 -5.73
CA THR A 39 -3.12 5.94 -4.33
C THR A 39 -1.90 6.69 -3.79
N LYS A 40 -0.86 6.89 -4.62
CA LYS A 40 0.43 7.48 -4.24
C LYS A 40 1.02 6.85 -2.96
N ARG A 41 0.75 5.57 -2.72
CA ARG A 41 1.26 4.79 -1.58
C ARG A 41 2.30 3.80 -2.09
N SER A 42 3.29 3.49 -1.26
CA SER A 42 4.29 2.48 -1.64
C SER A 42 3.68 1.08 -1.70
N VAL A 43 4.20 0.25 -2.59
CA VAL A 43 3.84 -1.18 -2.71
C VAL A 43 3.97 -1.89 -1.36
N GLY A 44 5.04 -1.61 -0.60
CA GLY A 44 5.25 -2.18 0.72
C GLY A 44 4.15 -1.79 1.73
N ALA A 45 3.76 -0.50 1.76
CA ALA A 45 2.69 -0.05 2.64
C ALA A 45 1.34 -0.71 2.30
N LEU A 46 1.04 -0.87 1.00
CA LEU A 46 -0.16 -1.54 0.53
C LEU A 46 -0.19 -3.02 0.96
N ARG A 47 0.93 -3.75 0.78
CA ARG A 47 1.05 -5.16 1.21
C ARG A 47 0.93 -5.30 2.72
N GLN A 48 1.60 -4.44 3.50
CA GLN A 48 1.51 -4.46 4.96
C GLN A 48 0.08 -4.19 5.44
N LYS A 49 -0.62 -3.23 4.82
CA LYS A 49 -2.01 -2.95 5.17
C LYS A 49 -2.95 -4.10 4.77
N ALA A 50 -2.72 -4.72 3.63
CA ALA A 50 -3.48 -5.88 3.18
C ALA A 50 -3.30 -7.10 4.09
N LEU A 51 -2.07 -7.38 4.52
CA LEU A 51 -1.76 -8.42 5.50
C LEU A 51 -2.49 -8.17 6.83
N HIS A 52 -2.44 -6.94 7.34
CA HIS A 52 -3.14 -6.58 8.57
C HIS A 52 -4.68 -6.68 8.46
N LEU A 53 -5.22 -6.53 7.25
CA LEU A 53 -6.64 -6.69 6.96
C LEU A 53 -7.03 -8.12 6.58
N GLY A 54 -6.07 -9.05 6.50
CA GLY A 54 -6.31 -10.44 6.08
C GLY A 54 -6.76 -10.59 4.62
N ILE A 55 -6.48 -9.61 3.76
CA ILE A 55 -6.86 -9.65 2.35
C ILE A 55 -5.64 -9.93 1.47
N GLY A 56 -5.79 -10.82 0.50
CA GLY A 56 -4.78 -11.00 -0.55
C GLY A 56 -4.74 -9.77 -1.45
N LEU A 57 -3.54 -9.22 -1.70
CA LEU A 57 -3.37 -8.04 -2.55
C LEU A 57 -2.44 -8.34 -3.72
N GLY A 58 -2.91 -8.04 -4.93
CA GLY A 58 -2.18 -8.22 -6.17
C GLY A 58 -2.87 -9.19 -7.11
N HIS A 59 -2.26 -9.35 -8.28
CA HIS A 59 -2.78 -10.20 -9.35
C HIS A 59 -2.45 -11.69 -9.15
N GLN A 60 -1.28 -11.99 -8.54
CA GLN A 60 -0.74 -13.35 -8.36
C GLN A 60 -1.23 -14.07 -7.08
N ARG A 61 -2.36 -13.63 -6.50
CA ARG A 61 -2.96 -14.27 -5.33
C ARG A 61 -3.97 -15.34 -5.73
#